data_AF-A0A1V5N495-F1
#
_entry.id   AF-A0A1V5N495-F1
#
_cell.length_a   1.000
_cell.length_b   1.000
_cell.length_c   1.000
_cell.angle_alpha   90.00
_cell.angle_beta   90.00
_cell.angle_gamma   90.00
#
_symmetry.space_group_name_H-M   'P 1'
#
loop_
_entity.id
_entity.type
_entity.pdbx_description
1 polymer ?
#
loop_
_entity_poly.entity_id
_entity_poly.type
_entity_poly.pdbx_seq_one_letter_code
_entity_poly.pdbx_strand_id
1 'polypeptide(L)'
;MARNRLKIAEKFKSNKEYELFYDEVSKALWGYLSYKFNIPYAELSKDTINQTFSSKNNITEELSQQFVNVLNECEFARFAPGDKVDTMDKVYNEALDVIIKLEKALK
;
A
#
# COMPACT_ATOMS: atom_id res chain seq x y z
N MET A 1 -10.54 -4.22 -7.09
CA MET A 1 -9.19 -4.68 -7.49
C MET A 1 -8.23 -4.71 -6.30
N ALA A 2 -7.97 -3.60 -5.61
CA ALA A 2 -7.05 -3.55 -4.45
C ALA A 2 -7.45 -4.46 -3.28
N ARG A 3 -8.72 -4.40 -2.84
CA ARG A 3 -9.25 -5.29 -1.77
C ARG A 3 -9.13 -6.78 -2.10
N ASN A 4 -9.21 -7.14 -3.39
CA ASN A 4 -9.09 -8.54 -3.79
C ASN A 4 -7.64 -9.03 -3.69
N ARG A 5 -6.67 -8.16 -4.02
CA ARG A 5 -5.24 -8.43 -3.82
C ARG A 5 -4.86 -8.49 -2.34
N LEU A 6 -5.44 -7.62 -1.50
CA LEU A 6 -5.27 -7.72 -0.05
C LEU A 6 -5.76 -9.07 0.50
N LYS A 7 -6.90 -9.59 0.03
CA LYS A 7 -7.34 -10.95 0.40
C LYS A 7 -6.34 -12.05 0.01
N ILE A 8 -5.60 -11.87 -1.08
CA ILE A 8 -4.54 -12.80 -1.48
C ILE A 8 -3.35 -12.66 -0.52
N ALA A 9 -2.97 -11.43 -0.17
CA ALA A 9 -1.94 -11.18 0.84
C ALA A 9 -2.30 -11.85 2.18
N GLU A 10 -3.54 -11.75 2.64
CA GLU A 10 -4.00 -12.43 3.88
C GLU A 10 -3.77 -13.96 3.86
N LYS A 11 -3.88 -14.60 2.69
CA LYS A 11 -3.53 -16.02 2.52
C LYS A 11 -2.03 -16.26 2.64
N PHE A 12 -1.20 -15.44 1.98
CA PHE A 12 0.26 -15.54 2.10
C PHE A 12 0.73 -15.33 3.55
N LYS A 13 0.12 -14.39 4.26
CA LYS A 13 0.33 -14.18 5.70
C LYS A 13 0.03 -15.44 6.51
N SER A 14 -1.11 -16.10 6.26
CA SER A 14 -1.48 -17.35 6.93
C SER A 14 -0.51 -18.50 6.63
N ASN A 15 0.05 -18.51 5.42
CA ASN A 15 1.04 -19.49 4.97
C ASN A 15 2.49 -19.13 5.35
N LYS A 16 2.71 -18.01 6.07
CA LYS A 16 4.04 -17.49 6.43
C LYS A 16 4.94 -17.20 5.20
N GLU A 17 4.32 -16.82 4.08
CA GLU A 17 5.01 -16.44 2.85
C GLU A 17 5.25 -14.93 2.81
N TYR A 18 6.25 -14.49 3.57
CA TYR A 18 6.54 -13.07 3.79
C TYR A 18 6.79 -12.29 2.50
N GLU A 19 7.64 -12.82 1.62
CA GLU A 19 8.01 -12.14 0.38
C GLU A 19 6.81 -11.94 -0.54
N LEU A 20 5.99 -12.98 -0.70
CA LEU A 20 4.77 -12.92 -1.51
C LEU A 20 3.73 -11.99 -0.91
N PHE A 21 3.60 -11.97 0.42
CA PHE A 21 2.72 -11.04 1.10
C PHE A 21 3.08 -9.58 0.83
N TYR A 22 4.34 -9.18 1.08
CA TYR A 22 4.76 -7.78 0.92
C TYR A 22 4.71 -7.33 -0.55
N ASP A 23 5.07 -8.23 -1.47
CA ASP A 23 4.97 -7.98 -2.91
C ASP A 23 3.50 -7.77 -3.33
N GLU A 24 2.58 -8.58 -2.81
CA GLU A 24 1.16 -8.48 -3.17
C GLU A 24 0.45 -7.28 -2.52
N VAL A 25 0.82 -6.90 -1.28
CA VAL A 25 0.35 -5.65 -0.65
C VAL A 25 0.83 -4.44 -1.46
N SER A 26 2.11 -4.40 -1.83
CA SER A 26 2.66 -3.32 -2.66
C SER A 26 1.91 -3.22 -3.99
N LYS A 27 1.72 -4.35 -4.69
CA LYS A 27 0.94 -4.41 -5.92
C LYS A 27 -0.51 -3.97 -5.73
N ALA A 28 -1.12 -4.24 -4.59
CA ALA A 28 -2.48 -3.79 -4.27
C ALA A 28 -2.55 -2.26 -4.18
N LEU A 29 -1.59 -1.64 -3.50
CA LEU A 29 -1.48 -0.19 -3.32
C LEU A 29 -1.17 0.52 -4.64
N TRP A 30 -0.13 0.08 -5.35
CA TRP A 30 0.23 0.65 -6.66
C TRP A 30 -0.88 0.46 -7.69
N GLY A 31 -1.48 -0.74 -7.75
CA GLY A 31 -2.59 -1.02 -8.64
C GLY A 31 -3.84 -0.19 -8.33
N TYR A 32 -4.09 0.10 -7.04
CA TYR A 32 -5.16 1.02 -6.63
C TYR A 32 -4.93 2.42 -7.19
N LEU A 33 -3.74 2.98 -7.00
CA LEU A 33 -3.40 4.32 -7.50
C LEU A 33 -3.42 4.39 -9.01
N SER A 34 -2.82 3.40 -9.68
CA SER A 34 -2.81 3.31 -11.13
C SER A 34 -4.22 3.38 -11.70
N TYR A 35 -5.14 2.60 -11.12
CA TYR A 35 -6.53 2.58 -11.54
C TYR A 35 -7.29 3.87 -11.16
N LYS A 36 -7.13 4.36 -9.93
CA LYS A 36 -7.91 5.49 -9.40
C LYS A 36 -7.50 6.83 -10.01
N PHE A 37 -6.22 7.01 -10.30
CA PHE A 37 -5.66 8.24 -10.88
C PHE A 37 -5.29 8.12 -12.35
N ASN A 38 -5.52 6.94 -12.96
CA ASN A 38 -5.18 6.64 -14.34
C ASN A 38 -3.68 6.87 -14.66
N ILE A 39 -2.81 6.53 -13.70
CA ILE A 39 -1.35 6.67 -13.80
C ILE A 39 -0.74 5.32 -14.20
N PRO A 40 0.08 5.23 -15.25
CA PRO A 40 0.77 4.00 -15.60
C PRO A 40 1.67 3.49 -14.47
N TYR A 41 1.75 2.18 -14.29
CA TYR A 41 2.58 1.58 -13.24
C TYR A 41 4.05 1.99 -13.35
N ALA A 42 4.57 2.16 -14.56
CA ALA A 42 5.94 2.60 -14.81
C ALA A 42 6.23 4.06 -14.37
N GLU A 43 5.18 4.88 -14.24
CA GLU A 43 5.28 6.27 -13.80
C GLU A 43 4.96 6.43 -12.30
N LEU A 44 4.54 5.35 -11.64
CA LEU A 44 4.28 5.36 -10.21
C LEU A 44 5.60 5.40 -9.43
N SER A 45 5.78 6.48 -8.69
CA SER A 45 6.90 6.69 -7.79
C SER A 45 6.42 7.41 -6.53
N LYS A 46 7.24 7.44 -5.47
CA LYS A 46 6.93 8.21 -4.25
C LYS A 46 6.68 9.69 -4.57
N ASP A 47 7.43 10.24 -5.54
CA ASP A 47 7.26 11.62 -5.99
C ASP A 47 5.90 11.80 -6.68
N THR A 48 5.56 10.93 -7.63
CA THR A 48 4.28 10.96 -8.33
C THR A 48 3.10 10.82 -7.36
N ILE A 49 3.19 9.98 -6.33
CA ILE A 49 2.17 9.85 -5.28
C ILE A 49 1.99 11.17 -4.55
N ASN A 50 3.08 11.74 -4.03
CA ASN A 50 3.03 12.97 -3.27
C ASN A 50 2.44 14.09 -4.12
N GLN A 51 2.89 14.26 -5.36
CA GLN A 51 2.31 15.25 -6.29
C GLN A 51 0.82 15.02 -6.54
N THR A 52 0.43 13.77 -6.77
CA THR A 52 -0.97 13.39 -7.00
C THR A 52 -1.83 13.72 -5.80
N PHE A 53 -1.36 13.40 -4.59
CA PHE A 53 -2.08 13.63 -3.35
C PHE A 53 -2.13 15.11 -2.98
N SER A 54 -1.04 15.85 -3.14
CA SER A 54 -1.00 17.30 -2.98
C SER A 54 -1.92 18.02 -3.96
N SER A 55 -2.15 17.45 -5.14
CA SER A 55 -3.12 17.96 -6.13
C SER A 55 -4.57 17.67 -5.74
N LYS A 56 -4.83 16.92 -4.66
CA LYS A 56 -6.18 16.61 -4.16
C LYS A 56 -6.40 17.27 -2.81
N ASN A 57 -7.26 18.30 -2.80
CA ASN A 57 -7.64 19.01 -1.58
C ASN A 57 -8.26 18.11 -0.48
N ASN A 58 -8.79 16.94 -0.86
CA ASN A 58 -9.46 16.02 0.06
C ASN A 58 -8.49 15.03 0.74
N ILE A 59 -7.26 14.90 0.23
CA ILE A 59 -6.26 14.02 0.82
C ILE A 59 -5.42 14.85 1.79
N THR A 60 -5.43 14.46 3.06
CA THR A 60 -4.61 15.10 4.08
C THR A 60 -3.16 14.64 3.97
N GLU A 61 -2.23 15.48 4.41
CA GLU A 61 -0.81 15.14 4.48
C GLU A 61 -0.56 13.89 5.34
N GLU A 62 -1.33 13.72 6.42
CA GLU A 62 -1.29 12.52 7.25
C GLU A 62 -1.63 11.26 6.45
N LEU A 63 -2.68 11.28 5.62
CA LEU A 63 -3.05 10.14 4.79
C LEU A 63 -2.00 9.84 3.73
N SER A 64 -1.37 10.88 3.17
CA SER A 64 -0.22 10.73 2.26
C SER A 64 0.95 10.04 2.94
N GLN A 65 1.32 10.53 4.12
CA GLN A 65 2.43 10.00 4.89
C GLN A 65 2.17 8.55 5.32
N GLN A 66 0.94 8.22 5.73
CA GLN A 66 0.55 6.85 6.04
C GLN A 66 0.70 5.94 4.82
N PHE A 67 0.24 6.37 3.64
CA PHE A 67 0.36 5.57 2.42
C PHE A 67 1.83 5.29 2.04
N VAL A 68 2.67 6.33 2.07
CA VAL A 68 4.10 6.20 1.78
C VAL A 68 4.80 5.33 2.84
N ASN A 69 4.40 5.43 4.11
CA ASN A 69 4.94 4.61 5.18
C ASN A 69 4.65 3.11 4.96
N VAL A 70 3.43 2.74 4.59
CA VAL A 70 3.08 1.34 4.31
C VAL A 70 3.91 0.77 3.15
N LEU A 71 4.13 1.56 2.10
CA LEU A 71 5.02 1.17 0.99
C LEU A 71 6.46 0.97 1.46
N ASN A 72 6.98 1.90 2.27
CA ASN A 72 8.31 1.79 2.86
C ASN A 72 8.44 0.54 3.73
N GLU A 73 7.43 0.21 4.54
CA GLU A 73 7.45 -1.00 5.36
C GLU A 73 7.44 -2.27 4.51
N CYS A 74 6.72 -2.28 3.39
CA CYS A 74 6.77 -3.40 2.44
C CYS A 74 8.16 -3.56 1.80
N GLU A 75 8.79 -2.45 1.39
CA GLU A 75 10.15 -2.46 0.86
C GLU A 75 11.14 -2.92 1.93
N PHE A 76 11.07 -2.32 3.13
CA PHE A 76 11.97 -2.62 4.23
C PHE A 76 11.87 -4.08 4.65
N ALA A 77 10.66 -4.63 4.81
CA ALA A 77 10.48 -6.01 5.21
C ALA A 77 10.97 -7.03 4.16
N ARG A 78 11.03 -6.63 2.88
CA ARG A 78 11.62 -7.44 1.81
C ARG A 78 13.14 -7.56 1.93
N PHE A 79 13.82 -6.49 2.35
CA PHE A 79 15.29 -6.42 2.40
C PHE A 79 15.89 -6.59 3.80
N ALA A 80 15.11 -6.34 4.87
CA ALA A 80 15.60 -6.38 6.24
C ALA A 80 15.70 -7.82 6.77
N PRO A 81 16.86 -8.22 7.34
CA PRO A 81 17.01 -9.46 8.08
C PRO A 81 16.47 -9.27 9.51
N GLY A 82 15.15 -9.27 9.68
CA GLY A 82 14.50 -9.05 10.99
C GLY A 82 13.22 -9.87 11.16
N ASP A 83 12.43 -9.54 12.19
CA ASP A 83 11.18 -10.23 12.52
C ASP A 83 10.07 -9.94 11.51
N LYS A 84 10.07 -10.73 10.43
CA LYS A 84 9.14 -10.59 9.30
C LYS A 84 7.69 -10.90 9.67
N VAL A 85 7.42 -11.54 10.82
CA VAL A 85 6.09 -12.04 11.20
C VAL A 85 5.23 -10.93 11.82
N ASP A 86 5.74 -10.24 12.85
CA ASP A 86 4.98 -9.23 13.60
C ASP A 86 4.58 -8.04 12.71
N THR A 87 5.43 -7.75 11.72
CA THR A 87 5.26 -6.67 10.76
C THR A 87 4.13 -6.94 9.73
N MET A 88 3.75 -8.20 9.46
CA MET A 88 2.73 -8.49 8.41
C MET A 88 1.33 -8.03 8.80
N ASP A 89 0.92 -8.32 10.04
CA ASP A 89 -0.38 -7.92 10.57
C ASP A 89 -0.55 -6.41 10.52
N LYS A 90 0.48 -5.70 10.98
CA LYS A 90 0.54 -4.25 10.98
C LYS A 90 0.40 -3.68 9.56
N VAL A 91 1.27 -4.11 8.64
CA VAL A 91 1.27 -3.65 7.25
C VAL A 91 -0.05 -3.95 6.54
N TYR A 92 -0.64 -5.12 6.77
CA TYR A 92 -1.94 -5.47 6.19
C TYR A 92 -3.06 -4.53 6.64
N ASN A 93 -3.16 -4.32 7.95
CA ASN A 93 -4.20 -3.48 8.53
C ASN A 93 -4.02 -2.01 8.11
N GLU A 94 -2.79 -1.51 8.10
CA GLU A 94 -2.49 -0.15 7.64
C GLU A 94 -2.80 0.03 6.14
N ALA A 95 -2.41 -0.93 5.28
CA ALA A 95 -2.74 -0.88 3.86
C ALA A 95 -4.26 -0.83 3.63
N LEU A 96 -5.01 -1.63 4.38
CA LEU A 96 -6.47 -1.68 4.30
C LEU A 96 -7.11 -0.37 4.78
N ASP A 97 -6.67 0.14 5.93
CA ASP A 97 -7.16 1.39 6.50
C ASP A 97 -6.90 2.58 5.56
N VAL A 98 -5.68 2.70 5.05
CA VAL A 98 -5.30 3.77 4.11
C VAL A 98 -6.12 3.70 2.82
N ILE A 99 -6.34 2.52 2.25
CA ILE A 99 -7.21 2.37 1.07
C ILE A 99 -8.63 2.83 1.38
N ILE A 100 -9.20 2.46 2.53
CA ILE A 100 -10.55 2.86 2.93
C ILE A 100 -10.64 4.38 3.13
N LYS A 101 -9.65 4.97 3.80
CA LYS A 101 -9.57 6.43 3.99
C LYS A 101 -9.44 7.17 2.67
N LEU A 102 -8.59 6.69 1.76
CA LEU A 102 -8.44 7.26 0.41
C LEU A 102 -9.73 7.13 -0.39
N GLU A 103 -10.42 5.98 -0.34
CA GLU A 103 -11.71 5.82 -1.00
C GLU A 103 -12.75 6.80 -0.46
N LYS A 104 -12.77 7.05 0.86
CA LYS A 104 -13.67 8.04 1.48
C LYS A 104 -13.31 9.47 1.08
N ALA A 105 -12.04 9.82 1.03
CA ALA A 105 -11.56 11.15 0.63
C ALA A 105 -11.83 11.45 -0.85
N LEU A 106 -11.78 10.42 -1.70
CA LEU A 106 -11.99 10.51 -3.15
C LEU A 106 -13.42 10.13 -3.58
N LYS A 107 -14.36 10.11 -2.65
CA LYS A 107 -15.79 9.91 -2.89
C LYS A 107 -16.48 11.25 -3.09
#